data_AF-A0A536JJZ0-F1
#
_entry.id   AF-A0A536JJZ0-F1
#
_cell.length_a   1.000
_cell.length_b   1.000
_cell.length_c   1.000
_cell.angle_alpha   90.00
_cell.angle_beta   90.00
_cell.angle_gamma   90.00
#
_symmetry.space_group_name_H-M   'P 1'
#
loop_
_entity.id
_entity.type
_entity.pdbx_description
1 polymer ?
#
loop_
_entity_poly.entity_id
_entity_poly.type
_entity_poly.pdbx_seq_one_letter_code
_entity_poly.pdbx_strand_id
1 'polypeptide(L)'
;MATGLFESVPNFSEGRRGDVIDAIAAAAGMAYVLDTDPDPDHNRVVVSLAGSRARVVDGLLAAIGVATEQIDLRAHSGVHPRVGAADVVPIVPLGGTTLDECRQVAHAVGERVWSELKVPVYFYGHGESHSLADIRAGRARPDLGGPDLHPKAGAVCVGARRMLVAFNVVLFDVDLVAARALARTIRESSAGLRGVQALAFELSGRRVQLSMNLFRIDETAPADVIAELERRGVAMGAEQVVGLCPAVAATPAADGRILEGRLASAAAAAGAMRCSERGDDERVALGSRLAREAAELARLPAGQDEILAGAERAAALISVLHAAQVLDGELETMLDVAARGFRKAVTPATESIYRARIDALDARLR
;
A
#
# COMPACT_ATOMS: atom_id res chain seq x y z
N MET A 1 -11.58 -23.60 3.61
CA MET A 1 -11.65 -22.33 4.38
C MET A 1 -10.89 -21.30 3.58
N ALA A 2 -11.48 -20.13 3.31
CA ALA A 2 -10.79 -19.10 2.53
C ALA A 2 -9.46 -18.76 3.22
N THR A 3 -8.36 -18.85 2.48
CA THR A 3 -7.03 -18.44 2.94
C THR A 3 -7.04 -16.92 3.10
N GLY A 4 -6.76 -16.42 4.30
CA GLY A 4 -6.69 -14.99 4.56
C GLY A 4 -5.70 -14.30 3.62
N LEU A 5 -6.14 -13.21 2.99
CA LEU A 5 -5.32 -12.34 2.15
C LEU A 5 -4.93 -11.10 2.96
N PHE A 6 -3.65 -10.77 2.92
CA PHE A 6 -3.08 -9.65 3.65
C PHE A 6 -2.39 -8.71 2.66
N GLU A 7 -2.51 -7.41 2.89
CA GLU A 7 -1.60 -6.43 2.32
C GLU A 7 -0.52 -6.09 3.36
N SER A 8 0.69 -5.84 2.88
CA SER A 8 1.71 -5.17 3.67
C SER A 8 2.32 -4.03 2.87
N VAL A 9 2.60 -2.92 3.52
CA VAL A 9 3.11 -1.70 2.88
C VAL A 9 4.45 -1.25 3.48
N PRO A 10 5.53 -2.06 3.33
CA PRO A 10 6.93 -1.69 3.40
C PRO A 10 7.32 -0.25 3.52
N ASN A 11 7.94 0.23 4.59
CA ASN A 11 8.66 1.50 4.53
C ASN A 11 10.14 1.25 4.78
N PHE A 12 10.98 1.44 3.75
CA PHE A 12 12.42 1.30 3.88
C PHE A 12 13.13 2.65 3.73
N SER A 13 14.15 2.88 4.54
CA SER A 13 14.95 4.11 4.56
C SER A 13 15.97 4.14 3.41
N GLU A 14 15.47 4.05 2.18
CA GLU A 14 16.23 4.20 0.94
C GLU A 14 15.27 4.72 -0.16
N GLY A 15 15.65 5.78 -0.87
CA GLY A 15 14.83 6.33 -1.96
C GLY A 15 15.64 6.79 -3.17
N ARG A 16 16.94 6.48 -3.23
CA ARG A 16 17.89 7.02 -4.22
C ARG A 16 18.70 5.94 -4.94
N ARG A 17 19.13 4.90 -4.22
CA ARG A 17 19.90 3.76 -4.76
C ARG A 17 18.95 2.72 -5.37
N GLY A 18 18.74 2.82 -6.68
CA GLY A 18 17.83 1.94 -7.42
C GLY A 18 18.18 0.46 -7.30
N ASP A 19 19.47 0.12 -7.31
CA ASP A 19 19.97 -1.24 -7.11
C ASP A 19 19.56 -1.83 -5.74
N VAL A 20 19.60 -1.04 -4.68
CA VAL A 20 19.17 -1.45 -3.33
C VAL A 20 17.66 -1.61 -3.27
N ILE A 21 16.91 -0.68 -3.88
CA ILE A 21 15.45 -0.74 -3.94
C ILE A 21 14.98 -1.99 -4.69
N ASP A 22 15.58 -2.27 -5.85
CA ASP A 22 15.28 -3.44 -6.67
C ASP A 22 15.61 -4.73 -5.91
N ALA A 23 16.74 -4.77 -5.19
CA ALA A 23 17.11 -5.92 -4.36
C ALA A 23 16.10 -6.18 -3.23
N ILE A 24 15.62 -5.13 -2.55
CA ILE A 24 14.59 -5.25 -1.50
C ILE A 24 13.27 -5.76 -2.11
N ALA A 25 12.82 -5.19 -3.23
CA ALA A 25 11.59 -5.59 -3.90
C ALA A 25 11.67 -7.05 -4.39
N ALA A 26 12.79 -7.44 -5.01
CA ALA A 26 13.02 -8.80 -5.48
C ALA A 26 13.01 -9.82 -4.31
N ALA A 27 13.64 -9.49 -3.18
CA ALA A 27 13.63 -10.34 -2.00
C ALA A 27 12.22 -10.54 -1.41
N ALA A 28 11.33 -9.55 -1.58
CA ALA A 28 9.93 -9.67 -1.17
C ALA A 28 9.09 -10.59 -2.08
N GLY A 29 9.63 -11.09 -3.20
CA GLY A 29 8.92 -11.79 -4.28
C GLY A 29 8.27 -13.13 -3.91
N MET A 30 8.44 -13.62 -2.67
CA MET A 30 7.59 -14.69 -2.14
C MET A 30 6.13 -14.23 -2.00
N ALA A 31 5.92 -12.96 -1.64
CA ALA A 31 4.65 -12.26 -1.77
C ALA A 31 4.50 -11.66 -3.17
N TYR A 32 3.28 -11.30 -3.55
CA TYR A 32 3.06 -10.54 -4.77
C TYR A 32 3.45 -9.08 -4.51
N VAL A 33 4.55 -8.65 -5.11
CA VAL A 33 4.95 -7.23 -5.11
C VAL A 33 4.01 -6.48 -6.06
N LEU A 34 3.18 -5.61 -5.49
CA LEU A 34 2.15 -4.86 -6.20
C LEU A 34 2.67 -3.53 -6.75
N ASP A 35 3.56 -2.88 -5.99
CA ASP A 35 4.14 -1.59 -6.35
C ASP A 35 5.43 -1.31 -5.57
N THR A 36 6.28 -0.44 -6.14
CA THR A 36 7.49 0.08 -5.50
C THR A 36 7.56 1.57 -5.82
N ASP A 37 7.46 2.40 -4.78
CA ASP A 37 7.30 3.85 -4.88
C ASP A 37 8.44 4.56 -4.13
N PRO A 38 9.59 4.77 -4.79
CA PRO A 38 10.72 5.47 -4.19
C PRO A 38 10.51 6.98 -4.21
N ASP A 39 10.86 7.62 -3.09
CA ASP A 39 10.85 9.08 -2.92
C ASP A 39 12.27 9.57 -2.59
N PRO A 40 12.98 10.20 -3.55
CA PRO A 40 14.33 10.72 -3.33
C PRO A 40 14.44 11.89 -2.34
N ASP A 41 13.39 12.70 -2.21
CA ASP A 41 13.33 13.84 -1.29
C ASP A 41 13.23 13.33 0.16
N HIS A 42 12.34 12.36 0.40
CA HIS A 42 12.19 11.66 1.68
C HIS A 42 13.30 10.63 1.94
N ASN A 43 14.04 10.24 0.90
CA ASN A 43 15.01 9.14 0.87
C ASN A 43 14.42 7.86 1.49
N ARG A 44 13.23 7.50 1.01
CA ARG A 44 12.43 6.38 1.48
C ARG A 44 11.70 5.74 0.32
N VAL A 45 11.52 4.42 0.38
CA VAL A 45 10.71 3.67 -0.57
C VAL A 45 9.55 3.02 0.15
N VAL A 46 8.38 3.12 -0.48
CA VAL A 46 7.21 2.34 -0.09
C VAL A 46 7.10 1.13 -1.01
N VAL A 47 7.04 -0.06 -0.44
CA VAL A 47 6.84 -1.30 -1.20
C VAL A 47 5.47 -1.86 -0.82
N SER A 48 4.58 -2.05 -1.78
CA SER A 48 3.28 -2.67 -1.55
C SER A 48 3.31 -4.14 -1.92
N LEU A 49 2.90 -4.99 -0.99
CA LEU A 49 2.91 -6.45 -1.10
C LEU A 49 1.52 -7.00 -0.78
N ALA A 50 1.14 -8.10 -1.41
CA ALA A 50 -0.01 -8.89 -0.99
C ALA A 50 0.26 -10.39 -1.03
N GLY A 51 -0.51 -11.15 -0.27
CA GLY A 51 -0.48 -12.61 -0.32
C GLY A 51 -1.07 -13.26 0.92
N SER A 52 -1.02 -14.59 0.94
CA SER A 52 -1.31 -15.38 2.14
C SER A 52 -0.30 -15.12 3.25
N ARG A 53 -0.66 -15.52 4.47
CA ARG A 53 0.20 -15.41 5.66
C ARG A 53 1.64 -15.87 5.42
N ALA A 54 1.84 -17.05 4.85
CA ALA A 54 3.17 -17.61 4.66
C ALA A 54 4.01 -16.72 3.72
N ARG A 55 3.46 -16.38 2.56
CA ARG A 55 4.11 -15.50 1.58
C ARG A 55 4.47 -14.14 2.13
N VAL A 56 3.54 -13.51 2.86
CA VAL A 56 3.77 -12.19 3.45
C VAL A 56 4.84 -12.25 4.53
N VAL A 57 4.81 -13.26 5.42
CA VAL A 57 5.85 -13.40 6.46
C VAL A 57 7.23 -13.63 5.83
N ASP A 58 7.34 -14.57 4.88
CA ASP A 58 8.61 -14.91 4.24
C ASP A 58 9.16 -13.76 3.40
N GLY A 59 8.29 -13.13 2.59
CA GLY A 59 8.67 -11.99 1.75
C GLY A 59 9.10 -10.78 2.58
N LEU A 60 8.39 -10.47 3.66
CA LEU A 60 8.77 -9.39 4.57
C LEU A 60 10.11 -9.65 5.25
N LEU A 61 10.31 -10.86 5.78
CA LEU A 61 11.58 -11.20 6.43
C LEU A 61 12.76 -11.06 5.46
N ALA A 62 12.63 -11.58 4.24
CA ALA A 62 13.67 -11.49 3.22
C ALA A 62 13.97 -10.03 2.84
N ALA A 63 12.93 -9.21 2.61
CA ALA A 63 13.09 -7.79 2.29
C ALA A 63 13.74 -7.00 3.44
N ILE A 64 13.35 -7.26 4.68
CA ILE A 64 13.95 -6.65 5.89
C ILE A 64 15.41 -7.10 6.04
N GLY A 65 15.74 -8.36 5.75
CA GLY A 65 17.11 -8.87 5.73
C GLY A 65 17.99 -8.08 4.77
N VAL A 66 17.57 -7.96 3.51
CA VAL A 66 18.30 -7.17 2.50
C VAL A 66 18.46 -5.72 2.92
N ALA A 67 17.40 -5.09 3.43
CA ALA A 67 17.48 -3.71 3.94
C ALA A 67 18.47 -3.57 5.11
N THR A 68 18.48 -4.53 6.03
CA THR A 68 19.39 -4.56 7.19
C THR A 68 20.86 -4.66 6.78
N GLU A 69 21.14 -5.41 5.70
CA GLU A 69 22.49 -5.58 5.17
C GLU A 69 22.97 -4.36 4.36
N GLN A 70 22.09 -3.76 3.56
CA GLN A 70 22.49 -2.77 2.55
C GLN A 70 22.26 -1.30 2.94
N ILE A 71 21.53 -1.04 4.04
CA ILE A 71 21.24 0.31 4.51
C ILE A 71 21.95 0.56 5.85
N ASP A 72 22.79 1.59 5.88
CA ASP A 72 23.42 2.10 7.10
C ASP A 72 22.79 3.43 7.49
N LEU A 73 21.96 3.43 8.53
CA LEU A 73 21.25 4.61 9.01
C LEU A 73 22.18 5.73 9.48
N ARG A 74 23.43 5.42 9.84
CA ARG A 74 24.42 6.41 10.26
C ARG A 74 24.84 7.32 9.11
N ALA A 75 24.72 6.84 7.87
CA ALA A 75 24.98 7.60 6.65
C ALA A 75 23.70 8.06 5.95
N HIS A 76 22.52 7.62 6.42
CA HIS A 76 21.23 7.96 5.82
C HIS A 76 20.77 9.38 6.19
N SER A 77 20.39 10.15 5.18
CA SER A 77 19.73 11.45 5.34
C SER A 77 18.48 11.54 4.46
N GLY A 78 17.38 12.05 5.02
CA GLY A 78 16.09 12.25 4.36
C GLY A 78 15.18 13.12 5.22
N VAL A 79 14.18 13.78 4.62
CA VAL A 79 13.30 14.70 5.37
C VAL A 79 12.27 13.99 6.26
N HIS A 80 12.01 12.70 6.01
CA HIS A 80 11.05 11.91 6.77
C HIS A 80 11.67 11.37 8.08
N PRO A 81 10.97 11.46 9.23
CA PRO A 81 11.38 10.77 10.45
C PRO A 81 11.47 9.25 10.26
N ARG A 82 12.52 8.62 10.79
CA ARG A 82 12.73 7.17 10.70
C ARG A 82 13.36 6.59 11.96
N VAL A 83 13.04 5.34 12.26
CA VAL A 83 13.55 4.50 13.35
C VAL A 83 14.49 3.42 12.79
N GLY A 84 14.19 2.90 11.60
CA GLY A 84 14.84 1.71 11.05
C GLY A 84 15.22 1.78 9.58
N ALA A 85 16.14 0.89 9.16
CA ALA A 85 16.40 0.59 7.76
C ALA A 85 15.12 0.05 7.09
N ALA A 86 14.44 -0.89 7.75
CA ALA A 86 13.01 -1.10 7.61
C ALA A 86 12.31 -0.34 8.75
N ASP A 87 11.65 0.78 8.43
CA ASP A 87 11.07 1.70 9.42
C ASP A 87 9.74 1.18 9.96
N VAL A 88 8.75 1.03 9.07
CA VAL A 88 7.38 0.64 9.41
C VAL A 88 6.91 -0.46 8.47
N VAL A 89 6.40 -1.54 9.05
CA VAL A 89 5.92 -2.75 8.36
C VAL A 89 4.49 -3.02 8.81
N PRO A 90 3.48 -2.40 8.17
CA PRO A 90 2.08 -2.64 8.50
C PRO A 90 1.57 -3.94 7.88
N ILE A 91 0.68 -4.64 8.58
CA ILE A 91 -0.18 -5.69 8.02
C ILE A 91 -1.61 -5.16 8.00
N VAL A 92 -2.23 -5.21 6.82
CA VAL A 92 -3.53 -4.62 6.53
C VAL A 92 -4.49 -5.72 6.03
N PRO A 93 -5.73 -5.77 6.54
CA PRO A 93 -6.69 -6.78 6.11
C PRO A 93 -7.18 -6.49 4.69
N LEU A 94 -7.23 -7.52 3.86
CA LEU A 94 -7.92 -7.52 2.57
C LEU A 94 -9.08 -8.52 2.59
N GLY A 95 -10.17 -8.20 1.88
CA GLY A 95 -11.35 -9.06 1.79
C GLY A 95 -11.97 -9.38 3.15
N GLY A 96 -12.12 -10.67 3.46
CA GLY A 96 -12.70 -11.15 4.72
C GLY A 96 -11.73 -11.24 5.90
N THR A 97 -10.44 -10.92 5.70
CA THR A 97 -9.42 -10.99 6.76
C THR A 97 -9.70 -9.98 7.88
N THR A 98 -9.51 -10.41 9.13
CA THR A 98 -9.73 -9.58 10.32
C THR A 98 -8.45 -8.85 10.77
N LEU A 99 -8.62 -7.78 11.56
CA LEU A 99 -7.47 -7.09 12.19
C LEU A 99 -6.73 -7.98 13.20
N ASP A 100 -7.42 -8.88 13.89
CA ASP A 100 -6.79 -9.80 14.83
C ASP A 100 -5.91 -10.82 14.10
N GLU A 101 -6.33 -11.32 12.94
CA GLU A 101 -5.46 -12.15 12.09
C GLU A 101 -4.25 -11.36 11.59
N CYS A 102 -4.43 -10.10 11.19
CA CYS A 102 -3.32 -9.21 10.80
C CYS A 102 -2.34 -9.02 11.95
N ARG A 103 -2.83 -8.88 13.18
CA ARG A 103 -1.99 -8.78 14.39
C ARG A 103 -1.17 -10.04 14.60
N GLN A 104 -1.77 -11.21 14.43
CA GLN A 104 -1.04 -12.48 14.51
C GLN A 104 0.04 -12.61 13.44
N VAL A 105 -0.16 -12.06 12.23
CA VAL A 105 0.86 -12.00 11.18
C VAL A 105 1.97 -11.03 11.55
N ALA A 106 1.62 -9.83 12.04
CA ALA A 106 2.59 -8.83 12.49
C ALA A 106 3.51 -9.38 13.60
N HIS A 107 2.95 -10.08 14.58
CA HIS A 107 3.73 -10.76 15.63
C HIS A 107 4.65 -11.83 15.06
N ALA A 108 4.18 -12.66 14.13
CA ALA A 108 5.02 -13.68 13.50
C ALA A 108 6.19 -13.08 12.70
N VAL A 109 5.97 -11.95 12.01
CA VAL A 109 7.05 -11.20 11.35
C VAL A 109 8.04 -10.69 12.38
N GLY A 110 7.56 -10.03 13.45
CA GLY A 110 8.42 -9.47 14.50
C GLY A 110 9.30 -10.52 15.20
N GLU A 111 8.70 -11.65 15.59
CA GLU A 111 9.43 -12.77 16.22
C GLU A 111 10.55 -13.30 15.31
N ARG A 112 10.29 -13.42 14.00
CA ARG A 112 11.30 -13.87 13.03
C ARG A 112 12.38 -12.82 12.77
N VAL A 113 12.00 -11.54 12.67
CA VAL A 113 12.98 -10.44 12.54
C VAL A 113 13.94 -10.43 13.73
N TRP A 114 13.44 -10.58 14.95
CA TRP A 114 14.31 -10.63 16.13
C TRP A 114 15.15 -11.91 16.18
N SER A 115 14.53 -13.08 15.97
CA SER A 115 15.22 -14.37 16.11
C SER A 115 16.27 -14.59 15.03
N GLU A 116 16.01 -14.18 13.78
CA GLU A 116 16.87 -14.44 12.62
C GLU A 116 17.78 -13.25 12.26
N LEU A 117 17.27 -12.01 12.31
CA LEU A 117 18.03 -10.82 11.88
C LEU A 117 18.65 -10.02 13.04
N LYS A 118 18.26 -10.33 14.28
CA LYS A 118 18.70 -9.60 15.50
C LYS A 118 18.45 -8.09 15.43
N VAL A 119 17.40 -7.68 14.71
CA VAL A 119 16.92 -6.29 14.68
C VAL A 119 15.84 -6.15 15.75
N PRO A 120 15.94 -5.18 16.67
CA PRO A 120 14.90 -4.94 17.67
C PRO A 120 13.56 -4.56 17.03
N VAL A 121 12.47 -4.99 17.67
CA VAL A 121 11.12 -4.84 17.13
C VAL A 121 10.25 -4.05 18.10
N TYR A 122 9.52 -3.10 17.54
CA TYR A 122 8.37 -2.47 18.20
C TYR A 122 7.08 -2.98 17.56
N PHE A 123 6.15 -3.44 18.39
CA PHE A 123 4.79 -3.69 17.95
C PHE A 123 3.93 -2.43 18.06
N TYR A 124 3.13 -2.15 17.03
CA TYR A 124 2.24 -1.00 17.02
C TYR A 124 0.87 -1.29 16.39
N GLY A 125 -0.09 -0.39 16.62
CA GLY A 125 -1.40 -0.45 15.98
C GLY A 125 -2.40 -1.29 16.77
N HIS A 126 -3.23 -2.07 16.07
CA HIS A 126 -4.36 -2.79 16.65
C HIS A 126 -3.93 -3.75 17.76
N GLY A 127 -4.40 -3.48 18.98
CA GLY A 127 -4.12 -4.29 20.16
C GLY A 127 -2.77 -4.03 20.85
N GLU A 128 -2.00 -3.04 20.41
CA GLU A 128 -0.69 -2.72 20.95
C GLU A 128 -0.70 -1.45 21.82
N SER A 129 0.23 -1.37 22.78
CA SER A 129 0.23 -0.32 23.81
C SER A 129 0.80 1.03 23.35
N HIS A 130 1.64 1.01 22.31
CA HIS A 130 2.37 2.20 21.86
C HIS A 130 1.99 2.57 20.43
N SER A 131 1.79 3.87 20.19
CA SER A 131 1.60 4.39 18.84
C SER A 131 2.95 4.58 18.14
N LEU A 132 2.95 4.66 16.80
CA LEU A 132 4.15 5.06 16.03
C LEU A 132 4.68 6.43 16.48
N ALA A 133 3.79 7.34 16.90
CA ALA A 133 4.21 8.65 17.40
C ALA A 133 4.95 8.54 18.74
N ASP A 134 4.56 7.62 19.62
CA ASP A 134 5.24 7.37 20.89
C ASP A 134 6.61 6.71 20.67
N ILE A 135 6.68 5.73 19.77
CA ILE A 135 7.93 5.06 19.39
C ILE A 135 8.91 6.08 18.81
N ARG A 136 8.48 6.88 17.82
CA ARG A 136 9.30 7.94 17.20
C ARG A 136 9.70 9.05 18.17
N ALA A 137 8.94 9.27 19.24
CA ALA A 137 9.26 10.22 20.29
C ALA A 137 10.18 9.65 21.39
N GLY A 138 10.62 8.38 21.28
CA GLY A 138 11.45 7.72 22.29
C GLY A 138 10.72 7.40 23.60
N ARG A 139 9.39 7.36 23.58
CA ARG A 139 8.54 7.06 24.76
C ARG A 139 8.26 5.55 24.94
N ALA A 140 8.76 4.71 24.04
CA ALA A 140 8.60 3.26 24.08
C ALA A 140 9.97 2.56 24.05
N ARG A 141 10.04 1.36 24.62
CA ARG A 141 11.19 0.43 24.48
C ARG A 141 10.82 -0.68 23.48
N PRO A 142 11.80 -1.27 22.77
CA PRO A 142 11.50 -2.38 21.86
C PRO A 142 10.83 -3.52 22.64
N ASP A 143 9.77 -4.08 22.08
CA ASP A 143 9.06 -5.24 22.63
C ASP A 143 9.94 -6.50 22.53
N LEU A 144 10.75 -6.60 21.46
CA LEU A 144 11.73 -7.65 21.25
C LEU A 144 13.13 -7.05 21.01
N GLY A 145 14.16 -7.66 21.62
CA GLY A 145 15.55 -7.35 21.33
C GLY A 145 16.13 -6.06 21.92
N GLY A 146 15.41 -5.38 22.81
CA GLY A 146 15.87 -4.16 23.48
C GLY A 146 16.84 -4.38 24.66
N PRO A 147 17.30 -3.28 25.32
CA PRO A 147 16.89 -1.89 25.12
C PRO A 147 17.64 -1.15 24.00
N ASP A 148 18.76 -1.68 23.53
CA ASP A 148 19.61 -1.04 22.52
C ASP A 148 19.07 -1.29 21.11
N LEU A 149 19.31 -0.34 20.20
CA LEU A 149 18.95 -0.47 18.78
C LEU A 149 20.08 -1.17 18.00
N HIS A 150 19.74 -1.77 16.85
CA HIS A 150 20.77 -2.30 15.96
C HIS A 150 21.68 -1.15 15.45
N PRO A 151 23.02 -1.28 15.54
CA PRO A 151 23.94 -0.14 15.36
C PRO A 151 23.89 0.50 13.97
N LYS A 152 23.52 -0.27 12.93
CA LYS A 152 23.36 0.22 11.56
C LYS A 152 21.92 0.33 11.11
N ALA A 153 21.06 -0.57 11.59
CA ALA A 153 19.71 -0.77 11.03
C ALA A 153 18.61 -0.19 11.92
N GLY A 154 18.93 0.27 13.14
CA GLY A 154 17.96 0.82 14.07
C GLY A 154 17.02 -0.27 14.61
N ALA A 155 15.72 -0.05 14.52
CA ALA A 155 14.68 -1.01 14.87
C ALA A 155 13.53 -0.95 13.87
N VAL A 156 12.74 -2.03 13.80
CA VAL A 156 11.57 -2.10 12.93
C VAL A 156 10.28 -1.93 13.73
N CYS A 157 9.35 -1.13 13.22
CA CYS A 157 7.99 -1.04 13.76
C CYS A 157 7.07 -1.97 12.95
N VAL A 158 6.59 -3.06 13.54
CA VAL A 158 5.70 -4.02 12.87
C VAL A 158 4.32 -3.96 13.51
N GLY A 159 3.24 -3.95 12.73
CA GLY A 159 1.93 -3.73 13.34
C GLY A 159 0.74 -4.02 12.45
N ALA A 160 -0.42 -4.25 13.05
CA ALA A 160 -1.67 -4.41 12.34
C ALA A 160 -2.45 -3.10 12.32
N ARG A 161 -2.99 -2.71 11.16
CA ARG A 161 -3.82 -1.50 11.04
C ARG A 161 -4.87 -1.63 9.96
N ARG A 162 -5.86 -0.74 10.01
CA ARG A 162 -6.78 -0.52 8.88
C ARG A 162 -6.06 0.06 7.68
N MET A 163 -6.72 -0.02 6.53
CA MET A 163 -6.35 0.67 5.30
C MET A 163 -6.09 2.15 5.57
N LEU A 164 -5.11 2.72 4.87
CA LEU A 164 -4.73 4.12 4.97
C LEU A 164 -4.33 4.60 3.58
N VAL A 165 -4.68 5.84 3.25
CA VAL A 165 -4.20 6.51 2.03
C VAL A 165 -3.21 7.60 2.43
N ALA A 166 -1.98 7.50 1.91
CA ALA A 166 -1.00 8.56 2.02
C ALA A 166 -1.20 9.53 0.85
N PHE A 167 -1.66 10.74 1.15
CA PHE A 167 -2.04 11.75 0.16
C PHE A 167 -1.29 13.05 0.45
N ASN A 168 -0.53 13.51 -0.54
CA ASN A 168 0.28 14.71 -0.43
C ASN A 168 -0.19 15.76 -1.43
N VAL A 169 -0.06 17.02 -1.05
CA VAL A 169 -0.36 18.17 -1.92
C VAL A 169 0.79 19.16 -1.84
N VAL A 170 1.30 19.59 -3.00
CA VAL A 170 2.25 20.71 -3.07
C VAL A 170 1.50 22.01 -2.81
N LEU A 171 2.04 22.88 -1.95
CA LEU A 171 1.46 24.18 -1.64
C LEU A 171 2.20 25.28 -2.42
N PHE A 172 1.44 26.18 -3.05
CA PHE A 172 1.99 27.38 -3.66
C PHE A 172 1.92 28.56 -2.71
N ASP A 173 2.88 29.48 -2.80
CA ASP A 173 2.91 30.74 -2.05
C ASP A 173 2.77 30.60 -0.52
N VAL A 174 3.10 29.43 0.01
CA VAL A 174 3.05 29.10 1.44
C VAL A 174 4.45 28.71 1.89
N ASP A 175 4.99 29.43 2.88
CA ASP A 175 6.25 29.05 3.51
C ASP A 175 6.09 27.86 4.47
N LEU A 176 7.20 27.27 4.89
CA LEU A 176 7.18 26.10 5.77
C LEU A 176 6.50 26.38 7.13
N VAL A 177 6.53 27.62 7.63
CA VAL A 177 5.91 27.99 8.91
C VAL A 177 4.40 27.98 8.78
N ALA A 178 3.87 28.63 7.74
CA ALA A 178 2.46 28.65 7.41
C ALA A 178 1.94 27.24 7.07
N ALA A 179 2.71 26.44 6.33
CA ALA A 179 2.34 25.06 6.03
C ALA A 179 2.27 24.19 7.29
N ARG A 180 3.18 24.36 8.25
CA ARG A 180 3.12 23.67 9.56
C ARG A 180 1.89 24.10 10.37
N ALA A 181 1.51 25.38 10.31
CA ALA A 181 0.28 25.86 10.94
C ALA A 181 -0.96 25.24 10.28
N LEU A 182 -1.02 25.22 8.95
CA LEU A 182 -2.08 24.56 8.18
C LEU A 182 -2.17 23.07 8.54
N ALA A 183 -1.06 22.35 8.47
CA ALA A 183 -0.98 20.93 8.82
C ALA A 183 -1.48 20.65 10.25
N ARG A 184 -1.28 21.56 11.21
CA ARG A 184 -1.82 21.40 12.57
C ARG A 184 -3.35 21.50 12.58
N THR A 185 -3.91 22.49 11.88
CA THR A 185 -5.36 22.78 11.89
C THR A 185 -6.22 21.81 11.09
N ILE A 186 -5.63 21.01 10.18
CA ILE A 186 -6.38 19.99 9.43
C ILE A 186 -6.40 18.63 10.15
N ARG A 187 -5.49 18.38 11.11
CA ARG A 187 -5.41 17.11 11.83
C ARG A 187 -6.60 16.92 12.75
N GLU A 188 -7.05 15.68 12.85
CA GLU A 188 -8.06 15.27 13.82
C GLU A 188 -7.66 15.62 15.27
N SER A 189 -6.38 15.44 15.62
CA SER A 189 -5.83 15.75 16.95
C SER A 189 -5.97 17.21 17.37
N SER A 190 -6.37 18.08 16.44
CA SER A 190 -6.59 19.51 16.67
C SER A 190 -7.97 19.94 16.18
N ALA A 191 -8.95 19.04 16.29
CA ALA A 191 -10.35 19.25 15.87
C ALA A 191 -10.52 19.60 14.39
N GLY A 192 -9.58 19.17 13.54
CA GLY A 192 -9.68 19.25 12.09
C GLY A 192 -10.51 18.11 11.50
N LEU A 193 -10.13 17.66 10.30
CA LEU A 193 -10.81 16.58 9.59
C LEU A 193 -10.63 15.25 10.34
N ARG A 194 -11.69 14.44 10.35
CA ARG A 194 -11.68 13.12 11.00
C ARG A 194 -10.77 12.16 10.23
N GLY A 195 -10.00 11.34 10.93
CA GLY A 195 -9.13 10.36 10.28
C GLY A 195 -7.94 10.96 9.55
N VAL A 196 -7.59 12.23 9.82
CA VAL A 196 -6.47 12.92 9.15
C VAL A 196 -5.30 13.15 10.10
N GLN A 197 -4.14 12.64 9.70
CA GLN A 197 -2.84 13.08 10.17
C GLN A 197 -2.17 13.88 9.06
N ALA A 198 -1.39 14.91 9.40
CA ALA A 198 -0.73 15.74 8.42
C ALA A 198 0.65 16.19 8.89
N LEU A 199 1.60 16.42 8.01
CA LEU A 199 2.90 17.02 8.25
C LEU A 199 3.21 17.99 7.12
N ALA A 200 4.18 18.87 7.33
CA ALA A 200 4.65 19.78 6.30
C ALA A 200 6.16 19.62 6.13
N PHE A 201 6.59 19.45 4.89
CA PHE A 201 7.98 19.23 4.50
C PHE A 201 8.41 20.28 3.48
N GLU A 202 9.69 20.66 3.55
CA GLU A 202 10.34 21.40 2.47
C GLU A 202 11.07 20.38 1.60
N LEU A 203 10.72 20.34 0.31
CA LEU A 203 11.29 19.46 -0.70
C LEU A 203 12.39 20.16 -1.49
N SER A 204 13.07 19.42 -2.37
CA SER A 204 14.01 20.00 -3.33
C SER A 204 13.37 21.14 -4.14
N GLY A 205 14.15 22.20 -4.35
CA GLY A 205 13.70 23.41 -5.06
C GLY A 205 12.83 24.35 -4.23
N ARG A 206 12.88 24.28 -2.89
CA ARG A 206 12.08 25.11 -1.95
C ARG A 206 10.57 24.95 -2.12
N ARG A 207 10.13 23.81 -2.65
CA ARG A 207 8.71 23.46 -2.73
C ARG A 207 8.24 23.02 -1.35
N VAL A 208 7.06 23.46 -0.94
CA VAL A 208 6.48 23.05 0.33
C VAL A 208 5.39 22.03 0.07
N GLN A 209 5.43 20.91 0.79
CA GLN A 209 4.47 19.82 0.66
C GLN A 209 3.71 19.64 1.96
N LEU A 210 2.38 19.59 1.85
CA LEU A 210 1.49 19.09 2.89
C LEU A 210 1.34 17.58 2.69
N SER A 211 1.94 16.80 3.57
CA SER A 211 1.86 15.33 3.52
C SER A 211 0.83 14.83 4.51
N MET A 212 -0.09 13.96 4.08
CA MET A 212 -1.21 13.52 4.90
C MET A 212 -1.39 12.01 4.87
N ASN A 213 -1.85 11.48 5.99
CA ASN A 213 -2.25 10.09 6.17
C ASN A 213 -3.75 10.09 6.51
N LEU A 214 -4.55 9.49 5.65
CA LEU A 214 -6.01 9.34 5.80
C LEU A 214 -6.30 7.92 6.26
N PHE A 215 -6.63 7.73 7.54
CA PHE A 215 -6.76 6.40 8.17
C PHE A 215 -8.21 6.01 8.50
N ARG A 216 -9.17 6.86 8.14
CA ARG A 216 -10.62 6.58 8.12
C ARG A 216 -11.22 7.09 6.80
N ILE A 217 -10.83 6.44 5.72
CA ILE A 217 -11.15 6.85 4.34
C ILE A 217 -12.65 6.81 4.01
N ASP A 218 -13.44 6.12 4.81
CA ASP A 218 -14.90 6.11 4.78
C ASP A 218 -15.53 7.36 5.40
N GLU A 219 -14.78 8.09 6.23
CA GLU A 219 -15.21 9.37 6.80
C GLU A 219 -14.56 10.58 6.11
N THR A 220 -13.34 10.42 5.60
CA THR A 220 -12.59 11.49 4.92
C THR A 220 -11.67 10.88 3.87
N ALA A 221 -12.05 11.03 2.61
CA ALA A 221 -11.30 10.63 1.43
C ALA A 221 -10.41 11.80 0.92
N PRO A 222 -9.47 11.55 -0.01
CA PRO A 222 -8.65 12.62 -0.60
C PRO A 222 -9.47 13.77 -1.18
N ALA A 223 -10.62 13.48 -1.81
CA ALA A 223 -11.53 14.50 -2.34
C ALA A 223 -12.07 15.47 -1.27
N ASP A 224 -12.37 14.97 -0.07
CA ASP A 224 -12.84 15.80 1.05
C ASP A 224 -11.73 16.74 1.55
N VAL A 225 -10.49 16.27 1.57
CA VAL A 225 -9.32 17.06 1.94
C VAL A 225 -9.08 18.17 0.92
N ILE A 226 -9.14 17.85 -0.38
CA ILE A 226 -9.02 18.83 -1.47
C ILE A 226 -10.08 19.93 -1.29
N ALA A 227 -11.35 19.54 -1.14
CA ALA A 227 -12.44 20.49 -0.95
C ALA A 227 -12.26 21.37 0.30
N GLU A 228 -11.75 20.82 1.40
CA GLU A 228 -11.46 21.59 2.62
C GLU A 228 -10.31 22.58 2.42
N LEU A 229 -9.26 22.22 1.68
CA LEU A 229 -8.15 23.11 1.37
C LEU A 229 -8.61 24.25 0.44
N GLU A 230 -9.43 23.96 -0.58
CA GLU A 230 -10.05 24.97 -1.45
C GLU A 230 -10.94 25.92 -0.66
N ARG A 231 -11.79 25.40 0.23
CA ARG A 231 -12.66 26.20 1.10
C ARG A 231 -11.87 27.15 2.00
N ARG A 232 -10.64 26.78 2.37
CA ARG A 232 -9.70 27.60 3.15
C ARG A 232 -8.89 28.59 2.29
N GLY A 233 -9.08 28.59 0.97
CA GLY A 233 -8.34 29.45 0.05
C GLY A 233 -6.87 29.04 -0.11
N VAL A 234 -6.54 27.78 0.13
CA VAL A 234 -5.17 27.26 -0.04
C VAL A 234 -4.91 27.05 -1.53
N ALA A 235 -3.87 27.69 -2.07
CA ALA A 235 -3.42 27.46 -3.43
C ALA A 235 -2.65 26.13 -3.52
N MET A 236 -3.27 25.14 -4.17
CA MET A 236 -2.73 23.79 -4.32
C MET A 236 -2.07 23.60 -5.68
N GLY A 237 -0.98 22.83 -5.68
CA GLY A 237 -0.30 22.34 -6.85
C GLY A 237 -0.55 20.86 -7.07
N ALA A 238 0.50 20.14 -7.47
CA ALA A 238 0.40 18.72 -7.73
C ALA A 238 -0.08 17.94 -6.49
N GLU A 239 -1.07 17.09 -6.72
CA GLU A 239 -1.58 16.07 -5.81
C GLU A 239 -0.83 14.76 -6.05
N GLN A 240 -0.61 14.00 -4.99
CA GLN A 240 0.13 12.75 -5.07
C GLN A 240 -0.41 11.73 -4.08
N VAL A 241 -0.75 10.54 -4.57
CA VAL A 241 -0.87 9.34 -3.74
C VAL A 241 0.52 8.70 -3.60
N VAL A 242 0.92 8.39 -2.36
CA VAL A 242 2.13 7.60 -2.07
C VAL A 242 1.74 6.14 -1.85
N GLY A 243 2.37 5.22 -2.60
CA GLY A 243 1.95 3.83 -2.69
C GLY A 243 0.63 3.66 -3.45
N LEU A 244 -0.24 2.77 -2.93
CA LEU A 244 -1.52 2.42 -3.55
C LEU A 244 -2.71 3.06 -2.83
N CYS A 245 -3.76 3.34 -3.60
CA CYS A 245 -5.04 3.86 -3.12
C CYS A 245 -6.16 2.87 -3.41
N PRO A 246 -7.04 2.53 -2.45
CA PRO A 246 -8.22 1.73 -2.74
C PRO A 246 -9.17 2.49 -3.66
N ALA A 247 -9.83 1.79 -4.58
CA ALA A 247 -10.68 2.37 -5.63
C ALA A 247 -11.76 3.30 -5.06
N VAL A 248 -12.30 2.98 -3.88
CA VAL A 248 -13.34 3.78 -3.20
C VAL A 248 -12.88 5.18 -2.79
N ALA A 249 -11.58 5.41 -2.69
CA ALA A 249 -10.98 6.70 -2.32
C ALA A 249 -10.15 7.30 -3.47
N ALA A 250 -10.19 6.70 -4.66
CA ALA A 250 -9.36 7.10 -5.78
C ALA A 250 -9.79 8.45 -6.36
N THR A 251 -8.81 9.33 -6.55
CA THR A 251 -8.91 10.56 -7.34
C THR A 251 -7.97 10.43 -8.55
N PRO A 252 -7.94 11.40 -9.49
CA PRO A 252 -6.96 11.35 -10.59
C PRO A 252 -5.50 11.24 -10.13
N ALA A 253 -5.16 11.70 -8.92
CA ALA A 253 -3.85 11.50 -8.31
C ALA A 253 -3.48 10.03 -8.04
N ALA A 254 -4.46 9.12 -8.12
CA ALA A 254 -4.30 7.68 -7.97
C ALA A 254 -4.25 6.92 -9.31
N ASP A 255 -4.20 7.62 -10.46
CA ASP A 255 -4.09 6.98 -11.77
C ASP A 255 -2.90 6.00 -11.81
N GLY A 256 -3.17 4.75 -12.19
CA GLY A 256 -2.17 3.67 -12.20
C GLY A 256 -1.67 3.21 -10.82
N ARG A 257 -2.32 3.66 -9.74
CA ARG A 257 -2.01 3.34 -8.34
C ARG A 257 -3.21 2.80 -7.58
N ILE A 258 -4.21 2.27 -8.29
CA ILE A 258 -5.39 1.67 -7.67
C ILE A 258 -5.04 0.28 -7.13
N LEU A 259 -5.27 0.05 -5.84
CA LEU A 259 -4.95 -1.20 -5.14
C LEU A 259 -5.58 -2.41 -5.84
N GLU A 260 -6.88 -2.34 -6.13
CA GLU A 260 -7.64 -3.39 -6.81
C GLU A 260 -7.08 -3.68 -8.20
N GLY A 261 -6.63 -2.64 -8.92
CA GLY A 261 -5.98 -2.78 -10.22
C GLY A 261 -4.66 -3.53 -10.12
N ARG A 262 -3.85 -3.22 -9.09
CA ARG A 262 -2.59 -3.93 -8.84
C ARG A 262 -2.78 -5.36 -8.35
N LEU A 263 -3.80 -5.64 -7.54
CA LEU A 263 -4.18 -7.00 -7.15
C LEU A 263 -4.58 -7.83 -8.38
N ALA A 264 -5.48 -7.31 -9.22
CA ALA A 264 -5.91 -8.00 -10.43
C ALA A 264 -4.76 -8.17 -11.43
N SER A 265 -3.89 -7.17 -11.56
CA SER A 265 -2.68 -7.23 -12.37
C SER A 265 -1.73 -8.34 -11.91
N ALA A 266 -1.42 -8.40 -10.62
CA ALA A 266 -0.54 -9.42 -10.06
C ALA A 266 -1.11 -10.84 -10.27
N ALA A 267 -2.43 -11.01 -10.11
CA ALA A 267 -3.08 -12.28 -10.37
C ALA A 267 -3.06 -12.68 -11.85
N ALA A 268 -3.30 -11.74 -12.76
CA ALA A 268 -3.20 -11.97 -14.21
C ALA A 268 -1.75 -12.31 -14.63
N ALA A 269 -0.75 -11.63 -14.07
CA ALA A 269 0.67 -11.91 -14.32
C ALA A 269 1.07 -13.30 -13.81
N ALA A 270 0.63 -13.69 -12.61
CA ALA A 270 0.85 -15.04 -12.08
C ALA A 270 0.19 -16.11 -12.97
N GLY A 271 -1.04 -15.88 -13.43
CA GLY A 271 -1.71 -16.73 -14.42
C GLY A 271 -0.93 -16.83 -15.73
N ALA A 272 -0.39 -15.72 -16.23
CA ALA A 272 0.42 -15.67 -17.45
C ALA A 272 1.69 -16.53 -17.35
N MET A 273 2.41 -16.45 -16.22
CA MET A 273 3.59 -17.27 -15.96
C MET A 273 3.25 -18.76 -15.96
N ARG A 274 2.21 -19.15 -15.22
CA ARG A 274 1.75 -20.56 -15.15
C ARG A 274 1.31 -21.12 -16.50
N CYS A 275 0.66 -20.30 -17.32
CA CYS A 275 0.30 -20.69 -18.69
C CYS A 275 1.56 -20.95 -19.52
N SER A 276 2.57 -20.08 -19.41
CA SER A 276 3.82 -20.19 -20.15
C SER A 276 4.64 -21.41 -19.74
N GLU A 277 4.64 -21.78 -18.46
CA GLU A 277 5.34 -22.96 -17.93
C GLU A 277 4.78 -24.31 -18.44
N ARG A 278 3.50 -24.35 -18.82
CA ARG A 278 2.85 -25.60 -19.30
C ARG A 278 3.12 -25.90 -20.78
N GLY A 279 3.52 -24.91 -21.56
CA GLY A 279 4.26 -25.10 -22.83
C GLY A 279 3.49 -25.51 -24.09
N ASP A 280 2.15 -25.56 -24.12
CA ASP A 280 1.40 -25.74 -25.37
C ASP A 280 1.05 -24.40 -26.05
N ASP A 281 0.87 -24.41 -27.38
CA ASP A 281 0.69 -23.20 -28.20
C ASP A 281 -0.50 -22.35 -27.74
N GLU A 282 -1.61 -22.98 -27.34
CA GLU A 282 -2.81 -22.27 -26.88
C GLU A 282 -2.56 -21.57 -25.54
N ARG A 283 -1.92 -22.24 -24.59
CA ARG A 283 -1.56 -21.67 -23.29
C ARG A 283 -0.51 -20.59 -23.42
N VAL A 284 0.47 -20.72 -24.32
CA VAL A 284 1.45 -19.64 -24.59
C VAL A 284 0.75 -18.39 -25.15
N ALA A 285 -0.20 -18.56 -26.07
CA ALA A 285 -1.00 -17.46 -26.61
C ALA A 285 -1.91 -16.83 -25.55
N LEU A 286 -2.50 -17.63 -24.65
CA LEU A 286 -3.26 -17.13 -23.51
C LEU A 286 -2.35 -16.38 -22.51
N GLY A 287 -1.18 -16.92 -22.18
CA GLY A 287 -0.21 -16.29 -21.30
C GLY A 287 0.20 -14.90 -21.79
N SER A 288 0.45 -14.77 -23.10
CA SER A 288 0.75 -13.46 -23.72
C SER A 288 -0.40 -12.45 -23.61
N ARG A 289 -1.66 -12.91 -23.67
CA ARG A 289 -2.85 -12.07 -23.47
C ARG A 289 -3.01 -11.67 -22.00
N LEU A 290 -2.82 -12.61 -21.08
CA LEU A 290 -2.87 -12.37 -19.63
C LEU A 290 -1.77 -11.40 -19.18
N ALA A 291 -0.56 -11.48 -19.75
CA ALA A 291 0.52 -10.54 -19.45
C ALA A 291 0.18 -9.10 -19.90
N ARG A 292 -0.50 -8.96 -21.05
CA ARG A 292 -0.99 -7.66 -21.53
C ARG A 292 -2.10 -7.11 -20.64
N GLU A 293 -3.05 -7.97 -20.29
CA GLU A 293 -4.13 -7.66 -19.37
C GLU A 293 -3.60 -7.18 -18.02
N ALA A 294 -2.57 -7.85 -17.48
CA ALA A 294 -1.88 -7.43 -16.27
C ALA A 294 -1.27 -6.02 -16.41
N ALA A 295 -0.59 -5.73 -17.51
CA ALA A 295 0.03 -4.43 -17.75
C ALA A 295 -0.99 -3.29 -17.94
N GLU A 296 -2.19 -3.59 -18.43
CA GLU A 296 -3.29 -2.63 -18.54
C GLU A 296 -3.96 -2.38 -17.18
N LEU A 297 -4.29 -3.43 -16.42
CA LEU A 297 -4.87 -3.32 -15.08
C LEU A 297 -3.94 -2.58 -14.10
N ALA A 298 -2.62 -2.75 -14.24
CA ALA A 298 -1.63 -2.03 -13.43
C ALA A 298 -1.68 -0.51 -13.63
N ARG A 299 -2.15 -0.04 -14.78
CA ARG A 299 -2.17 1.37 -15.18
C ARG A 299 -3.58 1.93 -15.26
N LEU A 300 -4.53 1.26 -14.61
CA LEU A 300 -5.94 1.66 -14.66
C LEU A 300 -6.12 3.08 -14.10
N PRO A 301 -6.74 4.00 -14.87
CA PRO A 301 -7.12 5.32 -14.37
C PRO A 301 -8.21 5.24 -13.29
N ALA A 302 -8.31 6.29 -12.46
CA ALA A 302 -9.32 6.43 -11.40
C ALA A 302 -10.70 6.89 -11.91
N GLY A 303 -10.90 6.95 -13.23
CA GLY A 303 -12.18 7.26 -13.85
C GLY A 303 -13.24 6.21 -13.55
N GLN A 304 -14.51 6.63 -13.50
CA GLN A 304 -15.61 5.74 -13.10
C GLN A 304 -15.92 4.66 -14.14
N ASP A 305 -15.71 4.95 -15.41
CA ASP A 305 -15.88 3.96 -16.50
C ASP A 305 -14.77 2.91 -16.43
N GLU A 306 -13.54 3.34 -16.13
CA GLU A 306 -12.38 2.49 -15.93
C GLU A 306 -12.51 1.64 -14.66
N ILE A 307 -13.02 2.20 -13.55
CA ILE A 307 -13.31 1.46 -12.32
C ILE A 307 -14.34 0.35 -12.58
N LEU A 308 -15.44 0.65 -13.28
CA LEU A 308 -16.43 -0.37 -13.65
C LEU A 308 -15.82 -1.44 -14.56
N ALA A 309 -15.06 -1.05 -15.58
CA ALA A 309 -14.36 -1.98 -16.45
C ALA A 309 -13.34 -2.84 -15.67
N GLY A 310 -12.64 -2.26 -14.69
CA GLY A 310 -11.72 -2.96 -13.80
C GLY A 310 -12.43 -4.05 -12.99
N ALA A 311 -13.63 -3.76 -12.47
CA ALA A 311 -14.45 -4.74 -11.75
C ALA A 311 -14.83 -5.94 -12.65
N GLU A 312 -15.32 -5.65 -13.87
CA GLU A 312 -15.71 -6.67 -14.84
C GLU A 312 -14.52 -7.53 -15.29
N ARG A 313 -13.37 -6.90 -15.55
CA ARG A 313 -12.13 -7.57 -15.95
C ARG A 313 -11.60 -8.49 -14.85
N ALA A 314 -11.54 -8.00 -13.61
CA ALA A 314 -11.13 -8.79 -12.45
C ALA A 314 -12.06 -10.01 -12.24
N ALA A 315 -13.37 -9.82 -12.31
CA ALA A 315 -14.35 -10.91 -12.19
C ALA A 315 -14.28 -11.91 -13.38
N ALA A 316 -13.96 -11.44 -14.58
CA ALA A 316 -13.79 -12.27 -15.76
C ALA A 316 -12.54 -13.15 -15.67
N LEU A 317 -11.44 -12.61 -15.15
CA LEU A 317 -10.17 -13.31 -14.99
C LEU A 317 -10.30 -14.59 -14.16
N ILE A 318 -11.17 -14.62 -13.13
CA ILE A 318 -11.42 -15.83 -12.34
C ILE A 318 -11.81 -17.01 -13.25
N SER A 319 -12.79 -16.80 -14.13
CA SER A 319 -13.24 -17.85 -15.05
C SER A 319 -12.20 -18.19 -16.12
N VAL A 320 -11.45 -17.20 -16.60
CA VAL A 320 -10.38 -17.42 -17.59
C VAL A 320 -9.27 -18.30 -17.01
N LEU A 321 -8.78 -17.95 -15.81
CA LEU A 321 -7.72 -18.71 -15.13
C LEU A 321 -8.20 -20.11 -14.71
N HIS A 322 -9.47 -20.23 -14.30
CA HIS A 322 -10.08 -21.53 -14.00
C HIS A 322 -10.14 -22.43 -15.24
N ALA A 323 -10.65 -21.91 -16.37
CA ALA A 323 -10.72 -22.65 -17.63
C ALA A 323 -9.32 -23.09 -18.13
N ALA A 324 -8.31 -22.25 -17.93
CA ALA A 324 -6.92 -22.56 -18.23
C ALA A 324 -6.24 -23.48 -17.21
N GLN A 325 -6.95 -23.85 -16.13
CA GLN A 325 -6.46 -24.68 -15.02
C GLN A 325 -5.24 -24.09 -14.30
N VAL A 326 -5.09 -22.77 -14.27
CA VAL A 326 -3.98 -22.05 -13.62
C VAL A 326 -4.42 -21.22 -12.41
N LEU A 327 -5.73 -21.17 -12.13
CA LEU A 327 -6.29 -20.57 -10.91
C LEU A 327 -5.97 -21.43 -9.68
N ASP A 328 -5.51 -20.79 -8.62
CA ASP A 328 -5.54 -21.35 -7.27
C ASP A 328 -6.39 -20.46 -6.35
N GLY A 329 -6.59 -20.90 -5.11
CA GLY A 329 -7.42 -20.17 -4.14
C GLY A 329 -6.87 -18.80 -3.75
N GLU A 330 -5.56 -18.56 -3.89
CA GLU A 330 -4.95 -17.26 -3.57
C GLU A 330 -5.19 -16.26 -4.69
N LEU A 331 -4.97 -16.65 -5.95
CA LEU A 331 -5.28 -15.84 -7.13
C LEU A 331 -6.78 -15.55 -7.21
N GLU A 332 -7.62 -16.52 -6.90
CA GLU A 332 -9.07 -16.35 -6.81
C GLU A 332 -9.44 -15.30 -5.76
N THR A 333 -8.86 -15.39 -4.56
CA THR A 333 -9.11 -14.42 -3.48
C THR A 333 -8.65 -13.01 -3.88
N MET A 334 -7.48 -12.87 -4.53
CA MET A 334 -6.99 -11.57 -5.01
C MET A 334 -7.95 -10.95 -6.04
N LEU A 335 -8.44 -11.75 -6.99
CA LEU A 335 -9.37 -11.29 -8.02
C LEU A 335 -10.76 -10.97 -7.46
N ASP A 336 -11.27 -11.76 -6.51
CA ASP A 336 -12.54 -11.47 -5.83
C ASP A 336 -12.47 -10.17 -5.03
N VAL A 337 -11.38 -9.96 -4.26
CA VAL A 337 -11.14 -8.71 -3.53
C VAL A 337 -11.07 -7.52 -4.49
N ALA A 338 -10.32 -7.65 -5.59
CA ALA A 338 -10.22 -6.60 -6.60
C ALA A 338 -11.58 -6.29 -7.23
N ALA A 339 -12.32 -7.30 -7.68
CA ALA A 339 -13.60 -7.13 -8.35
C ALA A 339 -14.64 -6.48 -7.42
N ARG A 340 -14.74 -6.94 -6.17
CA ARG A 340 -15.66 -6.37 -5.16
C ARG A 340 -15.24 -4.96 -4.74
N GLY A 341 -13.94 -4.69 -4.59
CA GLY A 341 -13.42 -3.37 -4.26
C GLY A 341 -13.74 -2.33 -5.34
N PHE A 342 -13.47 -2.66 -6.61
CA PHE A 342 -13.88 -1.83 -7.74
C PHE A 342 -15.40 -1.66 -7.81
N ARG A 343 -16.17 -2.76 -7.68
CA ARG A 343 -17.65 -2.70 -7.70
C ARG A 343 -18.19 -1.75 -6.64
N LYS A 344 -17.62 -1.78 -5.42
CA LYS A 344 -17.99 -0.88 -4.32
C LYS A 344 -17.66 0.59 -4.61
N ALA A 345 -16.63 0.85 -5.44
CA ALA A 345 -16.20 2.19 -5.82
C ALA A 345 -17.04 2.81 -6.96
N VAL A 346 -17.88 2.02 -7.64
CA VAL A 346 -18.77 2.55 -8.68
C VAL A 346 -19.81 3.47 -8.03
N THR A 347 -19.86 4.72 -8.50
CA THR A 347 -20.79 5.73 -8.00
C THR A 347 -22.23 5.47 -8.44
N PRO A 348 -23.24 5.96 -7.67
CA PRO A 348 -24.65 5.85 -8.07
C PRO A 348 -24.97 6.44 -9.46
N ALA A 349 -24.23 7.49 -9.87
CA ALA A 349 -24.38 8.09 -11.19
C ALA A 349 -23.99 7.09 -12.31
N THR A 350 -22.82 6.47 -12.17
CA THR A 350 -22.33 5.44 -13.10
C THR A 350 -23.23 4.20 -13.08
N GLU A 351 -23.70 3.78 -11.91
CA GLU A 351 -24.66 2.67 -11.81
C GLU A 351 -25.98 2.94 -12.55
N SER A 352 -26.46 4.18 -12.50
CA SER A 352 -27.68 4.60 -13.21
C SER A 352 -27.50 4.51 -14.72
N ILE A 353 -26.34 4.94 -15.23
CA ILE A 353 -25.99 4.91 -16.66
C ILE A 353 -25.81 3.47 -17.15
N TYR A 354 -25.12 2.63 -16.38
CA TYR A 354 -24.70 1.28 -16.80
C TYR A 354 -25.43 0.15 -16.07
N ARG A 355 -26.73 0.31 -15.79
CA ARG A 355 -27.52 -0.65 -14.98
C ARG A 355 -27.36 -2.11 -15.43
N ALA A 356 -27.48 -2.38 -16.73
CA ALA A 356 -27.37 -3.74 -17.26
C ALA A 356 -25.99 -4.39 -17.04
N ARG A 357 -24.91 -3.59 -17.11
CA ARG A 357 -23.55 -4.04 -16.82
C ARG A 357 -23.38 -4.36 -15.34
N ILE A 358 -23.92 -3.49 -14.48
CA ILE A 358 -23.92 -3.69 -13.02
C ILE A 358 -24.67 -4.96 -12.63
N ASP A 359 -25.87 -5.18 -13.18
CA ASP A 359 -26.66 -6.38 -12.88
C ASP A 359 -25.91 -7.66 -13.30
N ALA A 360 -25.23 -7.64 -14.46
CA ALA A 360 -24.42 -8.76 -14.93
C ALA A 360 -23.18 -9.00 -14.05
N LEU A 361 -22.50 -7.94 -13.62
CA LEU A 361 -21.37 -8.00 -12.70
C LEU A 361 -21.82 -8.54 -11.32
N ASP A 362 -22.91 -8.01 -10.77
CA ASP A 362 -23.45 -8.43 -9.48
C ASP A 362 -23.90 -9.90 -9.52
N ALA A 363 -24.46 -10.38 -10.64
CA ALA A 363 -24.78 -11.79 -10.83
C ALA A 363 -23.53 -12.68 -10.85
N ARG A 364 -22.40 -12.18 -11.34
CA ARG A 364 -21.12 -12.91 -11.38
C ARG A 364 -20.40 -12.95 -10.03
N LEU A 365 -20.66 -11.96 -9.16
CA LEU A 365 -20.05 -11.84 -7.83
C LEU A 365 -20.88 -12.50 -6.71
N ARG A 366 -22.02 -13.12 -7.03
CA ARG A 366 -22.85 -13.91 -6.10
C ARG A 366 -22.32 -15.32 -5.94
#